data_AF-A0A1F7JRF0-F1
#
_entry.id   AF-A0A1F7JRF0-F1
#
_cell.length_a   1.000
_cell.length_b   1.000
_cell.length_c   1.000
_cell.angle_alpha   90.00
_cell.angle_beta   90.00
_cell.angle_gamma   90.00
#
_symmetry.space_group_name_H-M   'P 1'
#
loop_
_entity.id
_entity.type
_entity.pdbx_description
1 polymer ?
#
loop_
_entity_poly.entity_id
_entity_poly.type
_entity_poly.pdbx_seq_one_letter_code
_entity_poly.pdbx_strand_id
1 'polypeptide(L)'
;MENLGIDYKLIIAQLINFAILFFVFQKFMSKPFLHFLKEEKRKEEEKNQMLGKLNAETEKYAQKEKEMAVKQKKEMEAVIKEAKAEAVKLKDEMMAKAQKEAKDILDKTKLQLDEERQQMIREIKEKVADVSTLMVGKALQNYLSDDDQKKITQNILSNLPESSKLE
;
A
#
# COMPACT_ATOMS: atom_id res chain seq x y z
N MET A 1 -23.06 91.45 74.18
CA MET A 1 -23.16 89.99 74.37
C MET A 1 -24.15 89.48 73.34
N GLU A 2 -23.81 89.69 72.09
CA GLU A 2 -23.10 88.69 71.27
C GLU A 2 -24.11 87.67 70.79
N ASN A 3 -24.77 88.07 69.71
CA ASN A 3 -25.19 87.15 68.67
C ASN A 3 -24.01 86.22 68.41
N LEU A 4 -24.06 85.02 68.97
CA LEU A 4 -23.56 83.84 68.27
C LEU A 4 -24.09 84.02 66.86
N GLY A 5 -23.20 84.22 65.88
CA GLY A 5 -23.49 84.49 64.47
C GLY A 5 -24.13 83.31 63.78
N ILE A 6 -25.18 82.78 64.40
CA ILE A 6 -25.89 81.56 64.11
C ILE A 6 -27.36 81.93 64.06
N ASP A 7 -27.84 82.18 62.85
CA ASP A 7 -29.25 82.39 62.60
C ASP A 7 -29.95 81.01 62.56
N TYR A 8 -30.67 80.67 63.64
CA TYR A 8 -31.38 79.39 63.76
C TYR A 8 -32.36 79.15 62.60
N LYS A 9 -32.92 80.20 61.99
CA LYS A 9 -33.79 80.07 60.81
C LYS A 9 -33.01 79.59 59.59
N LEU A 10 -31.77 80.07 59.42
CA LEU A 10 -30.89 79.68 58.33
C LEU A 10 -30.42 78.23 58.49
N ILE A 11 -30.11 77.80 59.71
CA ILE A 11 -29.80 76.39 60.02
C ILE A 11 -30.99 75.48 59.68
N ILE A 12 -32.21 75.83 60.10
CA ILE A 12 -33.41 75.03 59.82
C ILE A 12 -33.68 74.95 58.31
N ALA A 13 -33.57 76.07 57.59
CA ALA A 13 -33.72 76.10 56.14
C ALA A 13 -32.66 75.24 55.42
N GLN A 14 -31.42 75.26 55.89
CA GLN A 14 -30.33 74.45 55.34
C GLN A 14 -30.52 72.96 55.64
N LEU A 15 -31.04 72.62 56.82
CA LEU A 15 -31.37 71.24 57.17
C LEU A 15 -32.51 70.69 56.30
N ILE A 16 -33.54 71.50 56.04
CA ILE A 16 -34.64 71.12 55.14
C ILE A 16 -34.13 70.95 53.70
N ASN A 17 -33.28 71.86 53.20
CA ASN A 17 -32.69 71.74 51.87
C ASN A 17 -31.82 70.48 51.75
N PHE A 18 -30.96 70.22 52.74
CA PHE A 18 -30.16 69.00 52.80
C PHE A 18 -31.03 67.74 52.84
N ALA A 19 -32.12 67.73 53.61
CA ALA A 19 -33.05 66.62 53.67
C ALA A 19 -33.75 66.37 52.32
N ILE A 20 -34.19 67.43 51.63
CA ILE A 20 -34.79 67.32 50.28
C ILE A 20 -33.77 66.74 49.30
N LEU A 21 -32.55 67.27 49.28
CA LEU A 21 -31.47 66.79 48.41
C LEU A 21 -31.10 65.33 48.73
N PHE A 22 -31.03 64.97 50.01
CA PHE A 22 -30.76 63.61 50.47
C PHE A 22 -31.83 62.64 50.00
N PHE A 23 -33.12 63.00 50.09
CA PHE A 23 -34.22 62.16 49.61
C PHE A 23 -34.19 61.98 48.09
N VAL A 24 -33.88 63.04 47.34
CA VAL A 24 -33.70 62.95 45.88
C VAL A 24 -32.50 62.05 45.55
N PHE A 25 -31.36 62.26 46.20
CA PHE A 25 -30.15 61.45 46.00
C PHE A 25 -30.39 59.97 46.35
N GLN A 26 -31.00 59.70 47.49
CA GLN A 26 -31.32 58.34 47.92
C GLN A 26 -32.26 57.66 46.93
N LYS A 27 -33.26 58.36 46.38
CA LYS A 27 -34.20 57.78 45.42
C LYS A 27 -33.57 57.55 44.05
N PHE A 28 -32.73 58.47 43.58
CA PHE A 28 -32.17 58.45 42.22
C PHE A 28 -30.83 57.70 42.10
N MET A 29 -29.93 57.78 43.09
CA MET A 29 -28.57 57.24 42.96
C MET A 29 -28.39 55.84 43.58
N SER A 30 -29.18 55.48 44.60
CA SER A 30 -29.03 54.17 45.27
C SER A 30 -29.27 52.98 44.32
N LYS A 31 -30.30 53.06 43.46
CA LYS A 31 -30.65 52.01 42.51
C LYS A 31 -29.62 51.81 41.40
N PRO A 32 -29.21 52.85 40.63
CA PRO A 32 -28.23 52.67 39.55
C PRO A 32 -26.85 52.27 40.10
N PHE A 33 -26.43 52.79 41.26
CA PHE A 33 -25.14 52.42 41.86
C PHE A 33 -25.09 50.95 42.29
N LEU A 34 -26.14 50.44 42.95
CA LEU A 34 -26.24 49.03 43.30
C LEU A 34 -26.37 48.12 42.07
N HIS A 35 -27.04 48.58 41.01
CA HIS A 35 -27.13 47.85 39.76
C HIS A 35 -25.76 47.69 39.10
N PHE A 36 -24.99 48.77 39.00
CA PHE A 36 -23.63 48.76 38.46
C PHE A 36 -22.72 47.78 39.22
N LEU A 37 -22.72 47.83 40.56
CA LEU A 37 -21.92 46.92 41.37
C LEU A 37 -22.33 45.45 41.19
N LYS A 38 -23.62 45.16 41.05
CA LYS A 38 -24.10 43.79 40.77
C LYS A 38 -23.71 43.33 39.38
N GLU A 39 -23.75 44.22 38.38
CA GLU A 39 -23.39 43.90 37.01
C GLU A 39 -21.90 43.59 36.89
N GLU A 40 -21.03 44.38 37.53
CA GLU A 40 -19.59 44.13 37.53
C GLU A 40 -19.24 42.81 38.23
N LYS A 41 -19.85 42.51 39.39
CA LYS A 41 -19.69 41.21 40.06
C LYS A 41 -20.15 40.05 39.16
N ARG A 42 -21.30 40.20 38.49
CA ARG A 42 -21.83 39.18 37.58
C ARG A 42 -20.89 38.95 36.40
N LYS A 43 -20.36 40.01 35.78
CA LYS A 43 -19.37 39.89 34.69
C LYS A 43 -18.11 39.17 35.14
N GLU A 44 -17.62 39.45 36.34
CA GLU A 44 -16.44 38.79 36.89
C GLU A 44 -16.68 37.29 37.15
N GLU A 45 -17.83 36.95 37.73
CA GLU A 45 -18.28 35.56 37.92
C GLU A 45 -18.43 34.83 36.58
N GLU A 46 -19.09 35.44 35.59
CA GLU A 46 -19.25 34.88 34.25
C GLU A 46 -17.88 34.66 33.57
N LYS A 47 -16.95 35.62 33.69
CA LYS A 47 -15.58 35.49 33.16
C LYS A 47 -14.84 34.33 33.81
N ASN A 48 -14.91 34.22 35.14
CA ASN A 48 -14.23 33.14 35.87
C ASN A 48 -14.82 31.77 35.54
N GLN A 49 -16.14 31.67 35.40
CA GLN A 49 -16.79 30.44 34.95
C GLN A 49 -16.38 30.06 33.52
N MET A 50 -16.30 31.04 32.61
CA MET A 50 -15.87 30.80 31.23
C MET A 50 -14.41 30.34 31.17
N LEU A 51 -13.52 30.96 31.94
CA LEU A 51 -12.12 30.55 32.06
C LEU A 51 -11.99 29.13 32.61
N GLY A 52 -12.77 28.79 33.64
CA GLY A 52 -12.79 27.43 34.20
C GLY A 52 -13.26 26.39 33.18
N LYS A 53 -14.31 26.70 32.42
CA LYS A 53 -14.80 25.82 31.33
C LYS A 53 -13.75 25.65 30.23
N LEU A 54 -13.13 26.74 29.79
CA LEU A 54 -12.11 26.71 28.74
C LEU A 54 -10.89 25.88 29.15
N ASN A 55 -10.44 26.01 30.40
CA ASN A 55 -9.34 25.21 30.92
C ASN A 55 -9.71 23.71 30.96
N ALA A 56 -10.89 23.39 31.47
CA ALA A 56 -11.36 22.00 31.53
C ALA A 56 -11.56 21.38 30.13
N GLU A 57 -12.03 22.16 29.15
CA GLU A 57 -12.11 21.73 27.75
C GLU A 57 -10.72 21.52 27.16
N THR A 58 -9.79 22.45 27.38
CA THR A 58 -8.41 22.35 26.91
C THR A 58 -7.73 21.09 27.44
N GLU A 59 -7.87 20.80 28.74
CA GLU A 59 -7.35 19.57 29.35
C GLU A 59 -7.98 18.31 28.72
N LYS A 60 -9.30 18.31 28.51
CA LYS A 60 -10.00 17.21 27.83
C LYS A 60 -9.51 17.00 26.40
N TYR A 61 -9.31 18.09 25.65
CA TYR A 61 -8.78 18.02 24.28
C TYR A 61 -7.35 17.49 24.28
N ALA A 62 -6.48 17.98 25.15
CA ALA A 62 -5.11 17.50 25.28
C ALA A 62 -5.04 16.01 25.67
N GLN A 63 -5.94 15.55 26.55
CA GLN A 63 -6.03 14.13 26.90
C GLN A 63 -6.52 13.28 25.72
N LYS A 64 -7.57 13.71 25.02
CA LYS A 64 -8.04 13.03 23.81
C LYS A 64 -6.98 12.97 22.72
N GLU A 65 -6.21 14.04 22.53
CA GLU A 65 -5.13 14.09 21.55
C GLU A 65 -4.04 13.07 21.89
N LYS A 66 -3.64 12.99 23.16
CA LYS A 66 -2.70 11.95 23.63
C LYS A 66 -3.23 10.54 23.41
N GLU A 67 -4.49 10.30 23.75
CA GLU A 67 -5.13 8.98 23.54
C GLU A 67 -5.20 8.62 22.04
N MET A 68 -5.56 9.58 21.19
CA MET A 68 -5.56 9.40 19.73
C MET A 68 -4.16 9.12 19.20
N ALA A 69 -3.13 9.84 19.66
CA ALA A 69 -1.75 9.62 19.24
C ALA A 69 -1.25 8.21 19.63
N VAL A 70 -1.56 7.75 20.84
CA VAL A 70 -1.23 6.38 21.29
C VAL A 70 -1.97 5.34 20.44
N LYS A 71 -3.26 5.54 20.18
CA LYS A 71 -4.06 4.64 19.34
C LYS A 71 -3.52 4.56 17.91
N GLN A 72 -3.24 5.71 17.29
CA GLN A 72 -2.67 5.78 15.94
C GLN A 72 -1.31 5.07 15.87
N LYS A 73 -0.43 5.28 16.86
CA LYS A 73 0.86 4.58 16.91
C LYS A 73 0.68 3.06 16.96
N LYS A 74 -0.25 2.56 17.79
CA LYS A 74 -0.55 1.13 17.88
C LYS A 74 -1.12 0.56 16.59
N GLU A 75 -2.00 1.31 15.92
CA GLU A 75 -2.55 0.93 14.61
C GLU A 75 -1.46 0.90 13.54
N MET A 76 -0.57 1.90 13.48
CA MET A 76 0.57 1.91 12.56
C MET A 76 1.50 0.73 12.80
N GLU A 77 1.83 0.42 14.06
CA GLU A 77 2.66 -0.75 14.39
C GLU A 77 2.00 -2.06 13.96
N ALA A 78 0.69 -2.18 14.10
CA ALA A 78 -0.07 -3.34 13.63
C ALA A 78 -0.02 -3.47 12.10
N VAL A 79 -0.29 -2.37 11.37
CA VAL A 79 -0.23 -2.34 9.90
C VAL A 79 1.17 -2.68 9.39
N ILE A 80 2.23 -2.14 10.01
CA ILE A 80 3.62 -2.45 9.62
C ILE A 80 3.93 -3.93 9.87
N LYS A 81 3.44 -4.50 10.98
CA LYS A 81 3.65 -5.92 11.29
C LYS A 81 2.92 -6.82 10.29
N GLU A 82 1.68 -6.49 9.94
CA GLU A 82 0.89 -7.21 8.94
C GLU A 82 1.54 -7.14 7.56
N ALA A 83 1.93 -5.94 7.11
CA ALA A 83 2.61 -5.75 5.83
C ALA A 83 3.93 -6.54 5.76
N LYS A 84 4.71 -6.60 6.84
CA LYS A 84 5.92 -7.43 6.90
C LYS A 84 5.61 -8.93 6.80
N ALA A 85 4.57 -9.40 7.49
CA ALA A 85 4.16 -10.79 7.44
C ALA A 85 3.66 -11.18 6.03
N GLU A 86 2.88 -10.32 5.39
CA GLU A 86 2.41 -10.50 4.02
C GLU A 86 3.56 -10.47 3.01
N ALA A 87 4.52 -9.55 3.16
CA ALA A 87 5.70 -9.50 2.32
C ALA A 87 6.56 -10.77 2.41
N VAL A 88 6.70 -11.35 3.61
CA VAL A 88 7.40 -12.63 3.80
C VAL A 88 6.64 -13.76 3.10
N LYS A 89 5.32 -13.86 3.29
CA LYS A 89 4.49 -14.87 2.61
C LYS A 89 4.59 -14.74 1.09
N LEU A 90 4.44 -13.53 0.56
CA LEU A 90 4.54 -13.28 -0.88
C LEU A 90 5.92 -13.66 -1.42
N LYS A 91 6.99 -13.33 -0.69
CA LYS A 91 8.35 -13.74 -1.05
C LYS A 91 8.46 -15.27 -1.12
N ASP A 92 7.97 -15.98 -0.11
CA ASP A 92 8.04 -17.44 -0.06
C ASP A 92 7.22 -18.08 -1.18
N GLU A 93 6.02 -17.55 -1.48
CA GLU A 93 5.19 -17.97 -2.61
C GLU A 93 5.88 -17.72 -3.96
N MET A 94 6.48 -16.55 -4.14
CA MET A 94 7.24 -16.22 -5.35
C MET A 94 8.45 -17.13 -5.52
N MET A 95 9.19 -17.42 -4.44
CA MET A 95 10.32 -18.34 -4.47
C MET A 95 9.88 -19.77 -4.80
N ALA A 96 8.79 -20.25 -4.20
CA ALA A 96 8.24 -21.58 -4.47
C ALA A 96 7.77 -21.69 -5.94
N LYS A 97 7.08 -20.66 -6.45
CA LYS A 97 6.66 -20.59 -7.84
C LYS A 97 7.85 -20.58 -8.80
N ALA A 98 8.86 -19.77 -8.53
CA ALA A 98 10.08 -19.71 -9.35
C ALA A 98 10.83 -21.04 -9.36
N GLN A 99 10.94 -21.73 -8.22
CA GLN A 99 11.54 -23.07 -8.16
C GLN A 99 10.75 -24.10 -8.95
N LYS A 100 9.41 -24.06 -8.88
CA LYS A 100 8.55 -24.93 -9.66
C LYS A 100 8.71 -24.67 -11.16
N GLU A 101 8.66 -23.41 -11.59
CA GLU A 101 8.85 -23.04 -13.00
C GLU A 101 10.24 -23.44 -13.51
N ALA A 102 11.29 -23.23 -12.71
CA ALA A 102 12.64 -23.66 -13.06
C ALA A 102 12.73 -25.18 -13.24
N LYS A 103 12.08 -25.95 -12.37
CA LYS A 103 12.00 -27.40 -12.49
C LYS A 103 11.23 -27.81 -13.74
N ASP A 104 10.08 -27.21 -13.99
CA ASP A 104 9.25 -27.50 -15.17
C ASP A 104 10.01 -27.18 -16.47
N ILE A 105 10.77 -26.09 -16.52
CA ILE A 105 11.65 -25.75 -17.64
C ILE A 105 12.72 -26.82 -17.82
N LEU A 106 13.42 -27.21 -16.75
CA LEU A 106 14.49 -28.20 -16.81
C LEU A 106 13.98 -29.57 -17.27
N ASP A 107 12.81 -29.99 -16.80
CA ASP A 107 12.19 -31.25 -17.20
C ASP A 107 11.74 -31.20 -18.67
N LYS A 108 11.17 -30.08 -19.14
CA LYS A 108 10.86 -29.88 -20.56
C LYS A 108 12.10 -29.88 -21.45
N THR A 109 13.16 -29.19 -21.04
CA THR A 109 14.43 -29.15 -21.78
C THR A 109 15.06 -30.53 -21.88
N LYS A 110 14.99 -31.34 -20.81
CA LYS A 110 15.48 -32.74 -20.87
C LYS A 110 14.71 -33.59 -21.87
N LEU A 111 13.37 -33.45 -21.92
CA LEU A 111 12.56 -34.15 -22.91
C LEU A 111 12.91 -33.73 -24.33
N GLN A 112 13.00 -32.42 -24.59
CA GLN A 112 13.41 -31.88 -25.89
C GLN A 112 14.80 -32.37 -26.31
N LEU A 113 15.74 -32.41 -25.37
CA LEU A 113 17.11 -32.86 -25.65
C LEU A 113 17.19 -34.36 -25.96
N ASP A 114 16.34 -35.19 -25.34
CA ASP A 114 16.24 -36.60 -25.71
C ASP A 114 15.64 -36.78 -27.11
N GLU A 115 14.58 -36.04 -27.44
CA GLU A 115 13.96 -36.03 -28.77
C GLU A 115 14.96 -35.59 -29.85
N GLU A 116 15.67 -34.48 -29.63
CA GLU A 116 16.72 -33.98 -30.53
C GLU A 116 17.85 -35.00 -30.67
N ARG A 117 18.28 -35.64 -29.58
CA ARG A 117 19.32 -36.68 -29.63
C ARG A 117 18.88 -37.87 -30.48
N GLN A 118 17.64 -38.32 -30.32
CA GLN A 118 17.11 -39.42 -31.12
C GLN A 118 17.02 -39.03 -32.61
N GLN A 119 16.61 -37.80 -32.91
CA GLN A 119 16.61 -37.28 -34.28
C GLN A 119 18.01 -37.24 -34.87
N MET A 120 18.98 -36.71 -34.13
CA MET A 120 20.38 -36.62 -34.56
C MET A 120 20.98 -38.01 -34.84
N ILE A 121 20.64 -39.02 -34.03
CA ILE A 121 21.06 -40.40 -34.26
C ILE A 121 20.45 -40.96 -35.56
N ARG A 122 19.18 -40.66 -35.85
CA ARG A 122 18.54 -41.08 -37.11
C ARG A 122 19.24 -40.45 -38.32
N GLU A 123 19.48 -39.15 -38.28
CA GLU A 123 20.18 -38.41 -39.35
C GLU A 123 21.61 -38.92 -39.56
N ILE A 124 22.33 -39.27 -38.49
CA ILE A 124 23.67 -39.88 -38.59
C ILE A 124 23.58 -41.25 -39.27
N LYS A 125 22.61 -42.09 -38.90
CA LYS A 125 22.44 -43.43 -39.52
C LYS A 125 22.16 -43.32 -41.02
N GLU A 126 21.31 -42.39 -41.44
CA GLU A 126 21.03 -42.13 -42.86
C GLU A 126 22.30 -41.70 -43.61
N LYS A 127 23.03 -40.71 -43.08
CA LYS A 127 24.31 -40.27 -43.68
C LYS A 127 25.34 -41.39 -43.78
N VAL A 128 25.44 -42.26 -42.78
CA VAL A 128 26.35 -43.41 -42.82
C VAL A 128 25.93 -44.41 -43.88
N ALA A 129 24.63 -44.66 -44.05
CA ALA A 129 24.11 -45.54 -45.09
C ALA A 129 24.40 -44.97 -46.50
N ASP A 130 24.22 -43.67 -46.69
CA ASP A 130 24.52 -42.98 -47.95
C ASP A 130 26.01 -43.07 -48.32
N VAL A 131 26.90 -42.76 -47.36
CA VAL A 131 28.36 -42.85 -47.56
C VAL A 131 28.78 -44.30 -47.84
N SER A 132 28.20 -45.26 -47.14
CA SER A 132 28.48 -46.69 -47.35
C SER A 132 28.05 -47.14 -48.74
N THR A 133 26.88 -46.71 -49.20
CA THR A 133 26.36 -47.01 -50.55
C THR A 133 27.26 -46.39 -51.63
N LEU A 134 27.69 -45.14 -51.45
CA LEU A 134 28.64 -44.46 -52.34
C LEU A 134 29.99 -45.17 -52.39
N MET A 135 30.53 -45.61 -51.24
CA MET A 135 31.77 -46.37 -51.17
C MET A 135 31.66 -47.72 -51.88
N VAL A 136 30.59 -48.48 -51.63
CA VAL A 136 30.34 -49.77 -52.30
C VAL A 136 30.19 -49.58 -53.81
N GLY A 137 29.44 -48.56 -54.24
CA GLY A 137 29.29 -48.23 -55.66
C GLY A 137 30.64 -47.94 -56.33
N LYS A 138 31.48 -47.12 -55.68
CA LYS A 138 32.81 -46.76 -56.21
C LYS A 138 33.80 -47.94 -56.17
N ALA A 139 33.75 -48.77 -55.13
CA ALA A 139 34.57 -49.97 -55.03
C ALA A 139 34.19 -51.00 -56.11
N LEU A 140 32.90 -51.28 -56.28
CA LEU A 140 32.41 -52.18 -57.33
C LEU A 140 32.79 -51.67 -58.72
N GLN A 141 32.68 -50.37 -58.99
CA GLN A 141 33.06 -49.79 -60.28
C GLN A 141 34.56 -49.94 -60.60
N ASN A 142 35.43 -49.97 -59.58
CA ASN A 142 36.88 -50.14 -59.76
C ASN A 142 37.33 -51.61 -59.86
N TYR A 143 36.53 -52.56 -59.38
CA TYR A 143 36.90 -53.99 -59.31
C TYR A 143 36.08 -54.90 -60.24
N LEU A 144 35.01 -54.42 -60.87
CA LEU A 144 34.20 -55.20 -61.81
C LEU A 144 34.82 -55.24 -63.20
N SER A 145 35.04 -56.45 -63.72
CA SER A 145 35.38 -56.68 -65.13
C SER A 145 34.13 -56.63 -66.03
N ASP A 146 34.30 -56.47 -67.35
CA ASP A 146 33.18 -56.48 -68.31
C ASP A 146 32.33 -57.77 -68.25
N ASP A 147 32.95 -58.88 -67.85
CA ASP A 147 32.30 -60.18 -67.73
C ASP A 147 31.46 -60.29 -66.44
N ASP A 148 31.93 -59.66 -65.36
CA ASP A 148 31.19 -59.56 -64.09
C ASP A 148 29.96 -58.65 -64.24
N GLN A 149 30.08 -57.54 -64.98
CA GLN A 149 28.94 -56.67 -65.31
C GLN A 149 27.86 -57.41 -66.09
N LYS A 150 28.24 -58.25 -67.06
CA LYS A 150 27.28 -59.08 -67.82
C LYS A 150 26.58 -60.11 -66.93
N LYS A 151 27.32 -60.81 -66.07
CA LYS A 151 26.74 -61.79 -65.13
C LYS A 151 25.80 -61.14 -64.12
N ILE A 152 26.16 -59.99 -63.57
CA ILE A 152 25.30 -59.22 -62.66
C ILE A 152 24.03 -58.77 -63.37
N THR A 153 24.15 -58.24 -64.60
CA THR A 153 23.00 -57.82 -65.41
C THR A 153 22.06 -58.99 -65.69
N GLN A 154 22.61 -60.15 -66.05
CA GLN A 154 21.84 -61.38 -66.24
C GLN A 154 21.15 -61.83 -64.95
N ASN A 155 21.84 -61.77 -63.81
CA ASN A 155 21.30 -62.18 -62.51
C ASN A 155 20.18 -61.24 -62.03
N ILE A 156 20.33 -59.92 -62.22
CA ILE A 156 19.28 -58.93 -61.95
C ILE A 156 18.08 -59.20 -62.85
N LEU A 157 18.27 -59.36 -64.17
CA LEU A 157 17.20 -59.67 -65.12
C LEU A 157 16.47 -60.99 -64.78
N SER A 158 17.16 -61.95 -64.17
CA SER A 158 16.61 -63.24 -63.77
C SER A 158 15.87 -63.21 -62.42
N ASN A 159 16.22 -62.26 -61.53
CA ASN A 159 15.67 -62.14 -60.18
C ASN A 159 14.75 -60.92 -60.01
N LEU A 160 14.38 -60.23 -61.10
CA LEU A 160 13.36 -59.19 -61.06
C LEU A 160 12.02 -59.82 -60.61
N PRO A 161 11.44 -59.40 -59.47
CA PRO A 161 10.13 -59.86 -59.06
C PRO A 161 9.09 -59.41 -60.10
N GLU A 162 8.20 -60.32 -60.46
CA GLU A 162 7.20 -60.21 -61.52
C GLU A 162 6.03 -59.24 -61.18
N SER A 163 6.32 -58.11 -60.51
CA SER A 163 5.33 -57.11 -60.11
C SER A 163 5.51 -55.77 -60.85
N SER A 164 5.62 -55.84 -62.18
CA SER A 164 5.44 -54.69 -63.08
C SER A 164 4.72 -55.14 -64.36
N LYS A 165 3.60 -55.82 -64.17
CA LYS A 165 2.54 -55.82 -65.18
C LYS A 165 1.28 -55.30 -64.49
N LEU A 166 0.83 -54.17 -65.01
CA LEU A 166 -0.50 -53.54 -64.88
C LEU A 166 -0.62 -52.42 -63.84
N GLU A 167 -0.79 -51.22 -64.41
CA GLU A 167 -1.34 -49.94 -63.93
C GLU A 167 -0.48 -49.03 -63.02
#